data_AF-A0A1B8W806-F1
#
_entry.id   AF-A0A1B8W806-F1
#
_cell.length_a   1.000
_cell.length_b   1.000
_cell.length_c   1.000
_cell.angle_alpha   90.00
_cell.angle_beta   90.00
_cell.angle_gamma   90.00
#
_symmetry.space_group_name_H-M   'P 1'
#
loop_
_entity.id
_entity.type
_entity.pdbx_description
1 polymer ?
#
loop_
_entity_poly.entity_id
_entity_poly.type
_entity_poly.pdbx_seq_one_letter_code
_entity_poly.pdbx_strand_id
1 'polypeptide(L)'
;MKLGYETGERFLPYRMQDRYSRERNELLIETIILENDQLQAVFLPQYGGRLYALIDKKSNRDILYTNPVFQPANLAILNAWFSGGIEWNIGQLGHTFTTCSPVHAAILKDHKGDDFLRIYDYERTKNVFWHIDFHLPAGSDKLLIYVRIVNDNNRAVPMYWWTNIAVEETAGARVFSATDEVIYIDHSIKGFGLGKLPHLPTVPDKDVSYPLSFPFSNEYFFQTPANNEYPWEAVAYEDGRMFYERSTSRLRYRKMFCWGNHAGGRRWCDFLANPGEGNYIEIQGGFAPTQLHGLDMPAHSEWDFTQAIGMTCIEAELTHQQDWNKAKSYVQQCVDRHIDEEEMLAIHHSLRTLAGKKPEHKLFHGSEWGELERLRREKLENRQIPPGFHFTVRQQAGNSPSRDWQALLNDGRFPERGVHEIPSAWMVQEEWLDLLEASLQSARNQSWNAYMHLGVMLYENGKEADAIAAWETSLRLQPSVWVYRNLAEAMNRKGLSEQALSYWERAFQLTHSFPDQALAEEYLNLLIGMERYAEAWRVYHSLPDAFASSDRIRIIVGAAALELDELAFVERLFLQEFAVIREGETLVIELWYKYKAKKLAKARNEPLSEALLAEAKVMFPPPANIDFRMIGE
;
A
#
# COMPACT_ATOMS: atom_id res chain seq x y z
N MET A 1 -4.84 21.25 6.96
CA MET A 1 -5.05 19.85 6.52
C MET A 1 -6.50 19.71 6.09
N LYS A 2 -6.76 18.96 5.03
CA LYS A 2 -8.10 18.75 4.48
C LYS A 2 -8.42 17.26 4.52
N LEU A 3 -9.52 16.87 5.16
CA LEU A 3 -10.01 15.49 5.17
C LEU A 3 -10.48 15.11 3.77
N GLY A 4 -10.08 13.93 3.28
CA GLY A 4 -10.44 13.41 1.95
C GLY A 4 -9.70 14.07 0.78
N TYR A 5 -8.82 15.04 1.01
CA TYR A 5 -8.09 15.73 -0.05
C TYR A 5 -7.04 14.83 -0.71
N GLU A 6 -7.11 14.68 -2.03
CA GLU A 6 -6.17 13.86 -2.84
C GLU A 6 -6.12 12.38 -2.40
N THR A 7 -7.24 11.89 -1.85
CA THR A 7 -7.41 10.50 -1.36
C THR A 7 -8.01 9.56 -2.41
N GLY A 8 -8.27 10.03 -3.63
CA GLY A 8 -8.82 9.22 -4.71
C GLY A 8 -7.89 8.07 -5.11
N GLU A 9 -8.48 6.98 -5.62
CA GLU A 9 -7.72 5.84 -6.14
C GLU A 9 -6.86 6.28 -7.33
N ARG A 10 -5.55 6.14 -7.19
CA ARG A 10 -4.56 6.52 -8.20
C ARG A 10 -3.43 5.50 -8.23
N PHE A 11 -3.23 4.90 -9.39
CA PHE A 11 -2.24 3.82 -9.58
C PHE A 11 -1.14 4.21 -10.57
N LEU A 12 -1.48 4.99 -11.60
CA LEU A 12 -0.53 5.40 -12.62
C LEU A 12 0.54 6.32 -12.03
N PRO A 13 1.80 6.20 -12.47
CA PRO A 13 2.30 5.39 -13.59
C PRO A 13 2.77 3.97 -13.21
N TYR A 14 2.39 3.45 -12.05
CA TYR A 14 2.73 2.09 -11.62
C TYR A 14 1.75 1.06 -12.21
N ARG A 15 2.11 -0.22 -12.08
CA ARG A 15 1.28 -1.35 -12.51
C ARG A 15 0.81 -2.11 -11.28
N MET A 16 -0.38 -2.69 -11.36
CA MET A 16 -0.90 -3.57 -10.32
C MET A 16 0.03 -4.78 -10.14
N GLN A 17 0.19 -5.18 -8.88
CA GLN A 17 0.92 -6.37 -8.45
C GLN A 17 -0.09 -7.32 -7.81
N ASP A 18 -0.81 -8.07 -8.64
CA ASP A 18 -2.00 -8.83 -8.27
C ASP A 18 -1.93 -10.31 -8.69
N ARG A 19 -0.74 -10.76 -9.07
CA ARG A 19 -0.48 -12.12 -9.57
C ARG A 19 0.26 -12.95 -8.52
N TYR A 20 -0.47 -13.38 -7.49
CA TYR A 20 0.03 -14.25 -6.43
C TYR A 20 -1.06 -15.25 -6.01
N SER A 21 -0.65 -16.37 -5.42
CA SER A 21 -1.55 -17.46 -5.01
C SER A 21 -1.34 -17.81 -3.53
N ARG A 22 -2.04 -18.85 -3.05
CA ARG A 22 -1.78 -19.47 -1.74
C ARG A 22 -0.90 -20.71 -1.83
N GLU A 23 -0.37 -21.02 -3.02
CA GLU A 23 0.65 -22.06 -3.19
C GLU A 23 2.01 -21.53 -2.73
N ARG A 24 2.54 -22.10 -1.66
CA ARG A 24 3.80 -21.66 -1.05
C ARG A 24 4.96 -22.51 -1.55
N ASN A 25 6.08 -21.84 -1.84
CA ASN A 25 7.34 -22.46 -2.22
C ASN A 25 8.47 -21.80 -1.42
N GLU A 26 9.59 -22.51 -1.25
CA GLU A 26 10.79 -21.90 -0.66
C GLU A 26 11.26 -20.73 -1.53
N LEU A 27 11.60 -19.61 -0.88
CA LEU A 27 12.06 -18.38 -1.52
C LEU A 27 13.33 -17.90 -0.84
N LEU A 28 14.35 -17.59 -1.65
CA LEU A 28 15.54 -16.88 -1.17
C LEU A 28 15.34 -15.39 -1.42
N ILE A 29 15.34 -14.60 -0.34
CA ILE A 29 15.24 -13.15 -0.40
C ILE A 29 16.61 -12.55 -0.13
N GLU A 30 17.05 -11.65 -1.02
CA GLU A 30 18.27 -10.89 -0.81
C GLU A 30 18.05 -9.82 0.26
N THR A 31 18.92 -9.78 1.27
CA THR A 31 18.82 -8.88 2.41
C THR A 31 20.05 -8.00 2.57
N ILE A 32 19.87 -6.80 3.10
CA ILE A 32 20.96 -5.95 3.59
C ILE A 32 20.95 -5.97 5.10
N ILE A 33 22.10 -6.22 5.72
CA ILE A 33 22.27 -6.22 7.17
C ILE A 33 23.04 -4.97 7.60
N LEU A 34 22.48 -4.21 8.54
CA LEU A 34 23.17 -3.15 9.26
C LEU A 34 23.22 -3.55 10.74
N GLU A 35 24.40 -3.59 11.35
CA GLU A 35 24.55 -4.09 12.70
C GLU A 35 25.67 -3.40 13.48
N ASN A 36 25.53 -3.38 14.79
CA ASN A 36 26.60 -3.08 15.74
C ASN A 36 26.69 -4.21 16.78
N ASP A 37 27.28 -3.97 17.94
CA ASP A 37 27.39 -4.93 19.04
C ASP A 37 26.08 -5.18 19.82
N GLN A 38 25.08 -4.32 19.66
CA GLN A 38 23.79 -4.38 20.36
C GLN A 38 22.64 -4.87 19.48
N LEU A 39 22.53 -4.34 18.25
CA LEU A 39 21.40 -4.53 17.36
C LEU A 39 21.82 -5.05 15.97
N GLN A 40 20.89 -5.74 15.31
CA GLN A 40 20.97 -6.12 13.89
C GLN A 40 19.67 -5.76 13.18
N ALA A 41 19.74 -4.87 12.19
CA ALA A 41 18.64 -4.47 11.33
C ALA A 41 18.73 -5.21 9.98
N VAL A 42 17.64 -5.86 9.58
CA VAL A 42 17.53 -6.66 8.35
C VAL A 42 16.60 -5.95 7.36
N PHE A 43 17.11 -5.56 6.19
CA PHE A 43 16.35 -4.83 5.18
C PHE A 43 16.09 -5.66 3.92
N LEU A 44 14.93 -5.45 3.30
CA LEU A 44 14.52 -6.10 2.04
C LEU A 44 14.51 -5.08 0.88
N PRO A 45 15.64 -4.85 0.20
CA PRO A 45 15.73 -3.82 -0.85
C PRO A 45 14.85 -4.13 -2.07
N GLN A 46 14.48 -5.40 -2.29
CA GLN A 46 13.55 -5.84 -3.34
C GLN A 46 12.08 -5.49 -3.04
N TYR A 47 11.76 -5.22 -1.78
CA TYR A 47 10.39 -5.06 -1.28
C TYR A 47 10.25 -3.74 -0.51
N GLY A 48 10.42 -2.63 -1.23
CA GLY A 48 10.26 -1.28 -0.71
C GLY A 48 11.35 -0.82 0.25
N GLY A 49 12.38 -1.65 0.47
CA GLY A 49 13.38 -1.37 1.49
C GLY A 49 12.90 -1.67 2.90
N ARG A 50 11.82 -2.45 3.05
CA ARG A 50 11.24 -2.90 4.34
C ARG A 50 12.33 -3.22 5.35
N LEU A 51 12.32 -2.56 6.51
CA LEU A 51 13.06 -3.07 7.68
C LEU A 51 12.28 -4.25 8.21
N TYR A 52 12.69 -5.45 7.87
CA TYR A 52 11.94 -6.67 8.13
C TYR A 52 12.07 -7.12 9.57
N ALA A 53 13.29 -7.04 10.14
CA ALA A 53 13.59 -7.42 11.52
C ALA A 53 14.54 -6.41 12.16
N LEU A 54 14.40 -6.18 13.47
CA LEU A 54 15.34 -5.42 14.29
C LEU A 54 15.67 -6.24 15.54
N ILE A 55 16.77 -6.96 15.50
CA ILE A 55 17.12 -7.98 16.48
C ILE A 55 17.99 -7.37 17.57
N ASP A 56 17.57 -7.50 18.82
CA ASP A 56 18.42 -7.30 19.99
C ASP A 56 19.33 -8.51 20.18
N LYS A 57 20.64 -8.31 20.00
CA LYS A 57 21.63 -9.39 19.99
C LYS A 57 21.87 -10.01 21.36
N LYS A 58 21.60 -9.27 22.43
CA LYS A 58 21.79 -9.74 23.82
C LYS A 58 20.72 -10.76 24.20
N SER A 59 19.46 -10.47 23.90
CA SER A 59 18.32 -11.33 24.17
C SER A 59 18.00 -12.30 23.03
N ASN A 60 18.57 -12.07 21.84
CA ASN A 60 18.26 -12.80 20.61
C ASN A 60 16.75 -12.76 20.29
N ARG A 61 16.14 -11.60 20.48
CA ARG A 61 14.72 -11.35 20.19
C ARG A 61 14.59 -10.25 19.15
N ASP A 62 13.57 -10.38 18.32
CA ASP A 62 13.14 -9.30 17.46
C ASP A 62 12.37 -8.25 18.27
N ILE A 63 12.67 -6.98 18.02
CA ILE A 63 11.96 -5.83 18.56
C ILE A 63 10.65 -5.63 17.80
N LEU A 64 10.61 -6.02 16.52
CA LEU A 64 9.47 -5.91 15.63
C LEU A 64 8.72 -7.24 15.53
N TYR A 65 7.51 -7.19 14.97
CA TYR A 65 6.86 -8.39 14.47
C TYR A 65 7.42 -8.75 13.09
N THR A 66 8.13 -9.88 13.01
CA THR A 66 8.64 -10.45 11.76
C THR A 66 7.71 -11.58 11.30
N ASN A 67 7.05 -11.38 10.16
CA ASN A 67 6.19 -12.40 9.58
C ASN A 67 7.04 -13.60 9.11
N PRO A 68 6.78 -14.83 9.56
CA PRO A 68 7.59 -16.00 9.20
C PRO A 68 7.50 -16.39 7.72
N VAL A 69 6.58 -15.79 6.95
CA VAL A 69 6.40 -16.06 5.52
C VAL A 69 6.32 -14.77 4.71
N PHE A 70 6.80 -14.81 3.47
CA PHE A 70 6.49 -13.77 2.49
C PHE A 70 5.15 -14.10 1.83
N GLN A 71 4.07 -13.44 2.29
CA GLN A 71 2.71 -13.71 1.80
C GLN A 71 1.98 -12.42 1.43
N PRO A 72 2.00 -12.03 0.14
CA PRO A 72 1.21 -10.93 -0.35
C PRO A 72 -0.31 -11.17 -0.27
N ALA A 73 -1.03 -10.10 0.04
CA ALA A 73 -2.48 -10.01 0.02
C ALA A 73 -2.92 -8.60 -0.45
N ASN A 74 -4.20 -8.43 -0.77
CA ASN A 74 -4.75 -7.24 -1.43
C ASN A 74 -5.07 -6.12 -0.44
N LEU A 75 -4.02 -5.48 0.09
CA LEU A 75 -4.11 -4.39 1.07
C LEU A 75 -3.39 -3.10 0.59
N ALA A 76 -2.42 -3.19 -0.32
CA ALA A 76 -1.69 -2.02 -0.81
C ALA A 76 -2.36 -1.34 -2.00
N ILE A 77 -1.90 -0.12 -2.33
CA ILE A 77 -2.35 0.63 -3.51
C ILE A 77 -2.16 -0.18 -4.79
N LEU A 78 -1.04 -0.91 -4.91
CA LEU A 78 -0.80 -1.81 -6.05
C LEU A 78 -1.25 -3.25 -5.79
N ASN A 79 -2.22 -3.42 -4.89
CA ASN A 79 -2.73 -4.70 -4.41
C ASN A 79 -1.75 -5.42 -3.47
N ALA A 80 -0.62 -5.94 -3.94
CA ALA A 80 0.29 -6.76 -3.11
C ALA A 80 0.90 -6.02 -1.89
N TRP A 81 0.54 -6.49 -0.71
CA TRP A 81 1.11 -6.10 0.59
C TRP A 81 1.37 -7.32 1.48
N PHE A 82 2.39 -7.25 2.34
CA PHE A 82 2.71 -8.29 3.32
C PHE A 82 2.95 -7.67 4.70
N SER A 83 2.54 -8.38 5.76
CA SER A 83 2.63 -7.89 7.14
C SER A 83 4.04 -8.03 7.73
N GLY A 84 4.31 -7.23 8.77
CA GLY A 84 5.56 -7.28 9.54
C GLY A 84 6.56 -6.18 9.19
N GLY A 85 7.51 -5.96 10.11
CA GLY A 85 8.59 -4.99 9.97
C GLY A 85 8.13 -3.52 9.99
N ILE A 86 8.94 -2.64 9.38
CA ILE A 86 8.64 -1.21 9.20
C ILE A 86 8.53 -0.85 7.71
N GLU A 87 7.42 -0.21 7.37
CA GLU A 87 7.13 0.36 6.06
C GLU A 87 7.09 1.89 6.11
N TRP A 88 7.62 2.54 5.09
CA TRP A 88 7.53 3.98 4.93
C TRP A 88 6.60 4.33 3.79
N ASN A 89 5.41 4.82 4.14
CA ASN A 89 4.33 5.09 3.20
C ASN A 89 4.39 6.53 2.71
N ILE A 90 4.75 6.75 1.45
CA ILE A 90 4.99 8.09 0.89
C ILE A 90 4.02 8.45 -0.25
N GLY A 91 3.60 9.71 -0.28
CA GLY A 91 3.06 10.40 -1.47
C GLY A 91 1.56 10.19 -1.68
N GLN A 92 1.08 8.95 -1.70
CA GLN A 92 -0.33 8.63 -1.92
C GLN A 92 -0.93 7.95 -0.68
N LEU A 93 -2.22 8.18 -0.44
CA LEU A 93 -2.97 7.52 0.63
C LEU A 93 -2.86 5.99 0.54
N GLY A 94 -2.47 5.35 1.65
CA GLY A 94 -2.37 3.89 1.78
C GLY A 94 -0.93 3.40 1.82
N HIS A 95 -0.76 2.08 1.72
CA HIS A 95 0.58 1.48 1.66
C HIS A 95 1.30 1.86 0.36
N THR A 96 2.58 2.21 0.44
CA THR A 96 3.37 2.79 -0.66
C THR A 96 3.33 1.94 -1.95
N PHE A 97 3.42 2.61 -3.11
CA PHE A 97 3.63 1.96 -4.41
C PHE A 97 4.84 1.02 -4.42
N THR A 98 5.83 1.28 -3.57
CA THR A 98 7.07 0.51 -3.51
C THR A 98 6.98 -0.73 -2.62
N THR A 99 5.83 -1.04 -2.00
CA THR A 99 5.68 -2.14 -1.04
C THR A 99 6.33 -3.44 -1.51
N CYS A 100 6.00 -3.88 -2.73
CA CYS A 100 6.62 -5.03 -3.38
C CYS A 100 7.44 -4.64 -4.62
N SER A 101 8.14 -3.50 -4.57
CA SER A 101 9.02 -3.03 -5.65
C SER A 101 10.43 -2.71 -5.17
N PRO A 102 11.45 -2.89 -6.03
CA PRO A 102 12.84 -2.67 -5.65
C PRO A 102 13.17 -1.18 -5.50
N VAL A 103 13.87 -0.82 -4.42
CA VAL A 103 14.39 0.54 -4.13
C VAL A 103 15.92 0.53 -4.12
N HIS A 104 16.58 1.68 -4.33
CA HIS A 104 18.04 1.70 -4.28
C HIS A 104 18.55 1.66 -2.84
N ALA A 105 19.71 1.03 -2.65
CA ALA A 105 20.40 1.01 -1.37
C ALA A 105 21.90 1.24 -1.55
N ALA A 106 22.53 1.97 -0.63
CA ALA A 106 23.95 2.26 -0.67
C ALA A 106 24.56 2.51 0.72
N ILE A 107 25.87 2.32 0.83
CA ILE A 107 26.67 2.63 2.02
C ILE A 107 27.28 4.02 1.89
N LEU A 108 27.27 4.75 3.00
CA LEU A 108 27.92 6.03 3.20
C LEU A 108 28.64 6.05 4.54
N LYS A 109 29.59 6.97 4.70
CA LYS A 109 30.25 7.24 5.99
C LYS A 109 29.69 8.48 6.67
N ASP A 110 29.54 8.45 7.98
CA ASP A 110 29.22 9.64 8.77
C ASP A 110 30.47 10.53 9.01
N HIS A 111 30.37 11.52 9.90
CA HIS A 111 31.49 12.40 10.26
C HIS A 111 32.59 11.72 11.09
N LYS A 112 32.29 10.59 11.73
CA LYS A 112 33.22 9.78 12.51
C LYS A 112 33.86 8.66 11.69
N GLY A 113 33.35 8.43 10.47
CA GLY A 113 33.80 7.37 9.57
C GLY A 113 33.00 6.08 9.68
N ASP A 114 31.95 6.06 10.52
CA ASP A 114 31.06 4.92 10.70
C ASP A 114 30.17 4.76 9.46
N ASP A 115 29.95 3.52 9.04
CA ASP A 115 29.08 3.22 7.92
C ASP A 115 27.60 3.38 8.30
N PHE A 116 26.81 3.94 7.39
CA PHE A 116 25.37 4.00 7.49
C PHE A 116 24.73 3.60 6.16
N LEU A 117 23.51 3.06 6.24
CA LEU A 117 22.75 2.62 5.08
C LEU A 117 21.83 3.74 4.61
N ARG A 118 21.84 4.05 3.31
CA ARG A 118 20.83 4.90 2.68
C ARG A 118 19.98 4.09 1.72
N ILE A 119 18.66 4.15 1.90
CA ILE A 119 17.66 3.68 0.95
C ILE A 119 17.04 4.90 0.26
N TYR A 120 16.88 4.88 -1.07
CA TYR A 120 16.38 6.03 -1.83
C TYR A 120 15.66 5.63 -3.10
N ASP A 121 14.71 6.46 -3.53
CA ASP A 121 14.06 6.32 -4.84
C ASP A 121 13.47 7.65 -5.35
N TYR A 122 12.90 7.59 -6.56
CA TYR A 122 12.13 8.64 -7.22
C TYR A 122 10.65 8.24 -7.30
N GLU A 123 9.79 8.94 -6.56
CA GLU A 123 8.34 8.69 -6.56
C GLU A 123 7.70 9.44 -7.74
N ARG A 124 7.26 8.67 -8.75
CA ARG A 124 6.82 9.19 -10.04
C ARG A 124 5.46 9.89 -10.02
N THR A 125 4.56 9.52 -9.11
CA THR A 125 3.20 10.08 -9.08
C THR A 125 3.21 11.55 -8.66
N LYS A 126 4.07 11.90 -7.70
CA LYS A 126 4.24 13.27 -7.20
C LYS A 126 5.50 13.96 -7.75
N ASN A 127 6.35 13.25 -8.50
CA ASN A 127 7.64 13.75 -9.02
C ASN A 127 8.54 14.26 -7.88
N VAL A 128 8.73 13.45 -6.83
CA VAL A 128 9.56 13.80 -5.67
C VAL A 128 10.67 12.78 -5.46
N PHE A 129 11.77 13.24 -4.88
CA PHE A 129 12.89 12.37 -4.48
C PHE A 129 12.85 12.17 -2.97
N TRP A 130 13.11 10.95 -2.51
CA TRP A 130 13.13 10.66 -1.08
C TRP A 130 14.25 9.68 -0.73
N HIS A 131 14.84 9.87 0.44
CA HIS A 131 15.77 8.90 1.01
C HIS A 131 15.58 8.75 2.52
N ILE A 132 16.03 7.60 3.01
CA ILE A 132 16.03 7.22 4.41
C ILE A 132 17.43 6.72 4.75
N ASP A 133 18.02 7.34 5.76
CA ASP A 133 19.33 6.99 6.28
C ASP A 133 19.16 6.26 7.62
N PHE A 134 19.81 5.11 7.75
CA PHE A 134 19.76 4.24 8.91
C PHE A 134 21.14 4.19 9.57
N HIS A 135 21.20 4.58 10.83
CA HIS A 135 22.43 4.65 11.60
C HIS A 135 22.34 3.75 12.83
N LEU A 136 23.35 2.89 13.00
CA LEU A 136 23.61 2.11 14.21
C LEU A 136 25.05 2.35 14.68
N PRO A 137 25.34 3.50 15.33
CA PRO A 137 26.66 3.77 15.88
C PRO A 137 27.10 2.68 16.86
N ALA A 138 28.41 2.49 17.04
CA ALA A 138 28.94 1.52 18.01
C ALA A 138 28.35 1.74 19.42
N GLY A 139 27.90 0.67 20.07
CA GLY A 139 27.29 0.69 21.40
C GLY A 139 25.84 1.19 21.46
N SER A 140 25.27 1.67 20.34
CA SER A 140 23.88 2.16 20.31
C SER A 140 22.89 1.00 20.47
N ASP A 141 21.98 1.11 21.43
CA ASP A 141 20.84 0.22 21.68
C ASP A 141 19.56 0.64 20.96
N LYS A 142 19.66 1.66 20.10
CA LYS A 142 18.57 2.24 19.31
C LYS A 142 18.97 2.44 17.87
N LEU A 143 18.02 2.21 16.95
CA LEU A 143 18.14 2.52 15.54
C LEU A 143 17.75 3.98 15.30
N LEU A 144 18.65 4.75 14.69
CA LEU A 144 18.37 6.12 14.28
C LEU A 144 18.03 6.16 12.80
N ILE A 145 16.93 6.83 12.46
CA ILE A 145 16.36 6.90 11.12
C ILE A 145 16.22 8.37 10.75
N TYR A 146 16.91 8.83 9.71
CA TYR A 146 16.73 10.17 9.15
C TYR A 146 16.03 10.07 7.80
N VAL A 147 14.96 10.82 7.62
CA VAL A 147 14.20 10.85 6.36
C VAL A 147 14.30 12.23 5.76
N ARG A 148 14.46 12.28 4.44
CA ARG A 148 14.38 13.51 3.65
C ARG A 148 13.58 13.30 2.37
N ILE A 149 12.68 14.23 2.12
CA ILE A 149 11.84 14.32 0.93
C ILE A 149 12.12 15.67 0.27
N VAL A 150 12.33 15.67 -1.04
CA VAL A 150 12.62 16.87 -1.83
C VAL A 150 11.54 17.05 -2.90
N ASN A 151 10.77 18.13 -2.77
CA ASN A 151 9.92 18.65 -3.83
C ASN A 151 10.66 19.78 -4.53
N ASP A 152 11.38 19.45 -5.60
CA ASP A 152 12.08 20.44 -6.42
C ASP A 152 11.23 20.95 -7.59
N ASN A 153 9.96 20.54 -7.70
CA ASN A 153 9.03 21.03 -8.70
C ASN A 153 8.69 22.51 -8.48
N ASN A 154 8.19 23.15 -9.55
CA ASN A 154 7.68 24.53 -9.54
C ASN A 154 6.25 24.64 -8.94
N ARG A 155 5.70 23.54 -8.42
CA ARG A 155 4.35 23.47 -7.83
C ARG A 155 4.37 22.74 -6.49
N ALA A 156 3.40 23.09 -5.64
CA ALA A 156 3.13 22.29 -4.46
C ALA A 156 2.61 20.90 -4.87
N VAL A 157 2.92 19.89 -4.08
CA VAL A 157 2.48 18.51 -4.32
C VAL A 157 1.75 17.97 -3.08
N PRO A 158 0.62 17.26 -3.25
CA PRO A 158 -0.04 16.62 -2.13
C PRO A 158 0.82 15.47 -1.62
N MET A 159 1.04 15.45 -0.32
CA MET A 159 1.90 14.51 0.39
C MET A 159 1.12 13.74 1.44
N TYR A 160 1.50 12.46 1.52
CA TYR A 160 1.13 11.51 2.55
C TYR A 160 2.43 10.95 3.13
N TRP A 161 2.51 10.84 4.47
CA TRP A 161 3.57 10.09 5.12
C TRP A 161 3.07 9.39 6.38
N TRP A 162 3.32 8.09 6.46
CA TRP A 162 3.21 7.30 7.68
C TRP A 162 4.36 6.27 7.74
N THR A 163 5.13 6.30 8.82
CA THR A 163 6.02 5.20 9.18
C THR A 163 5.19 4.15 9.90
N ASN A 164 4.85 3.05 9.23
CA ASN A 164 4.05 1.95 9.78
C ASN A 164 4.97 0.88 10.39
N ILE A 165 4.84 0.64 11.70
CA ILE A 165 5.68 -0.29 12.47
C ILE A 165 4.78 -1.41 12.99
N ALA A 166 5.04 -2.65 12.55
CA ALA A 166 4.40 -3.82 13.13
C ALA A 166 5.17 -4.30 14.36
N VAL A 167 4.48 -4.40 15.49
CA VAL A 167 5.01 -4.97 16.75
C VAL A 167 4.11 -6.11 17.23
N GLU A 168 4.65 -6.95 18.10
CA GLU A 168 3.95 -8.13 18.64
C GLU A 168 2.64 -7.74 19.34
N GLU A 169 1.56 -8.49 19.10
CA GLU A 169 0.32 -8.39 19.88
C GLU A 169 0.28 -9.49 20.94
N THR A 170 0.29 -9.09 22.22
CA THR A 170 0.07 -9.99 23.37
C THR A 170 -1.20 -9.61 24.12
N ALA A 171 -1.66 -10.46 25.04
CA ALA A 171 -2.78 -10.14 25.93
C ALA A 171 -2.48 -8.93 26.83
N GLY A 172 -1.21 -8.70 27.18
CA GLY A 172 -0.77 -7.57 28.01
C GLY A 172 -0.24 -6.38 27.22
N ALA A 173 -0.14 -6.43 25.89
CA ALA A 173 0.35 -5.31 25.10
C ALA A 173 -0.54 -4.07 25.33
N ARG A 174 0.07 -2.99 25.85
CA ARG A 174 -0.61 -1.74 26.20
C ARG A 174 0.04 -0.55 25.52
N VAL A 175 -0.73 0.22 24.77
CA VAL A 175 -0.24 1.29 23.89
C VAL A 175 -0.36 2.67 24.54
N PHE A 176 0.71 3.46 24.45
CA PHE A 176 0.81 4.79 25.03
C PHE A 176 1.38 5.80 24.04
N SER A 177 1.02 7.07 24.21
CA SER A 177 1.61 8.19 23.47
C SER A 177 1.62 9.44 24.34
N ALA A 178 2.22 10.52 23.83
CA ALA A 178 2.37 11.81 24.50
C ALA A 178 1.04 12.51 24.85
N THR A 179 -0.09 12.03 24.33
CA THR A 179 -1.43 12.57 24.59
C THR A 179 -2.42 11.42 24.80
N ASP A 180 -3.56 11.72 25.42
CA ASP A 180 -4.72 10.83 25.45
C ASP A 180 -5.85 11.29 24.51
N GLU A 181 -5.76 12.50 23.95
CA GLU A 181 -6.69 13.01 22.93
C GLU A 181 -6.52 12.22 21.63
N VAL A 182 -7.59 11.55 21.17
CA VAL A 182 -7.57 10.74 19.95
C VAL A 182 -8.72 11.06 18.99
N ILE A 183 -8.46 10.87 17.70
CA ILE A 183 -9.51 10.64 16.69
C ILE A 183 -9.62 9.13 16.49
N TYR A 184 -10.81 8.54 16.50
CA TYR A 184 -11.00 7.10 16.31
C TYR A 184 -12.03 6.80 15.22
N ILE A 185 -11.99 5.60 14.62
CA ILE A 185 -13.05 5.16 13.71
C ILE A 185 -14.28 4.71 14.51
N ASP A 186 -15.41 5.32 14.18
CA ASP A 186 -16.73 4.93 14.68
C ASP A 186 -17.52 4.24 13.55
N HIS A 187 -17.53 2.91 13.64
CA HIS A 187 -18.25 2.03 12.72
C HIS A 187 -19.76 2.24 12.72
N SER A 188 -20.35 2.76 13.81
CA SER A 188 -21.80 2.99 13.90
C SER A 188 -22.29 4.15 13.03
N ILE A 189 -21.44 5.16 12.84
CA ILE A 189 -21.72 6.32 11.98
C ILE A 189 -20.92 6.31 10.68
N LYS A 190 -20.12 5.25 10.44
CA LYS A 190 -19.22 5.11 9.29
C LYS A 190 -18.30 6.33 9.13
N GLY A 191 -17.68 6.76 10.22
CA GLY A 191 -16.91 8.00 10.25
C GLY A 191 -15.92 8.07 11.40
N PHE A 192 -15.53 9.30 11.75
CA PHE A 192 -14.58 9.55 12.84
C PHE A 192 -15.27 10.15 14.06
N GLY A 193 -14.84 9.71 15.24
CA GLY A 193 -15.18 10.29 16.53
C GLY A 193 -13.98 10.96 17.20
N LEU A 194 -14.25 11.81 18.19
CA LEU A 194 -13.25 12.37 19.11
C LEU A 194 -13.38 11.69 20.47
N GLY A 195 -12.26 11.31 21.07
CA GLY A 195 -12.26 10.55 22.33
C GLY A 195 -11.00 10.76 23.15
N LYS A 196 -10.97 10.13 24.33
CA LYS A 196 -9.83 10.15 25.25
C LYS A 196 -9.48 8.76 25.73
N LEU A 197 -8.22 8.36 25.60
CA LEU A 197 -7.77 7.11 26.19
C LEU A 197 -7.81 7.17 27.73
N PRO A 198 -8.07 6.03 28.40
CA PRO A 198 -8.13 4.68 27.84
C PRO A 198 -9.53 4.22 27.37
N HIS A 199 -10.56 5.07 27.37
CA HIS A 199 -11.94 4.65 27.10
C HIS A 199 -12.55 5.37 25.91
N LEU A 200 -13.05 4.61 24.93
CA LEU A 200 -13.72 5.16 23.76
C LEU A 200 -15.23 4.93 23.81
N PRO A 201 -16.06 5.85 23.32
CA PRO A 201 -17.52 5.68 23.26
C PRO A 201 -17.97 4.42 22.51
N THR A 202 -17.19 3.94 21.54
CA THR A 202 -17.47 2.72 20.78
C THR A 202 -17.19 1.43 21.54
N VAL A 203 -16.44 1.50 22.65
CA VAL A 203 -16.11 0.37 23.53
C VAL A 203 -16.13 0.84 25.00
N PRO A 204 -17.29 1.26 25.53
CA PRO A 204 -17.38 2.06 26.76
C PRO A 204 -16.90 1.35 28.03
N ASP A 205 -16.99 0.02 28.07
CA ASP A 205 -16.70 -0.78 29.28
C ASP A 205 -15.30 -1.42 29.28
N LYS A 206 -14.43 -1.04 28.35
CA LYS A 206 -13.08 -1.63 28.24
C LYS A 206 -12.00 -0.56 28.16
N ASP A 207 -10.84 -0.90 28.71
CA ASP A 207 -9.60 -0.17 28.46
C ASP A 207 -9.10 -0.54 27.06
N VAL A 208 -9.25 0.39 26.11
CA VAL A 208 -8.86 0.21 24.71
C VAL A 208 -7.38 0.53 24.45
N SER A 209 -6.61 0.90 25.48
CA SER A 209 -5.15 0.92 25.37
C SER A 209 -4.57 -0.48 25.22
N TYR A 210 -5.35 -1.52 25.54
CA TYR A 210 -5.08 -2.91 25.19
C TYR A 210 -5.76 -3.24 23.84
N PRO A 211 -5.01 -3.50 22.76
CA PRO A 211 -5.59 -3.74 21.43
C PRO A 211 -6.59 -4.90 21.39
N LEU A 212 -6.34 -5.99 22.13
CA LEU A 212 -7.25 -7.14 22.21
C LEU A 212 -8.58 -6.85 22.95
N SER A 213 -8.75 -5.67 23.54
CA SER A 213 -10.05 -5.24 24.07
C SER A 213 -11.07 -4.98 22.96
N PHE A 214 -10.62 -4.59 21.76
CA PHE A 214 -11.52 -4.28 20.65
C PHE A 214 -12.24 -5.56 20.14
N PRO A 215 -13.58 -5.54 20.05
CA PRO A 215 -14.36 -6.65 19.52
C PRO A 215 -14.50 -6.63 17.98
N PHE A 216 -13.70 -5.81 17.31
CA PHE A 216 -13.66 -5.62 15.85
C PHE A 216 -12.30 -5.02 15.48
N SER A 217 -11.94 -5.03 14.20
CA SER A 217 -10.77 -4.30 13.74
C SER A 217 -10.99 -2.80 13.92
N ASN A 218 -10.01 -2.13 14.50
CA ASN A 218 -10.13 -0.72 14.77
C ASN A 218 -8.77 -0.01 14.83
N GLU A 219 -8.86 1.31 14.74
CA GLU A 219 -7.74 2.23 14.87
C GLU A 219 -8.14 3.51 15.60
N TYR A 220 -7.13 4.15 16.18
CA TYR A 220 -7.23 5.51 16.66
C TYR A 220 -5.92 6.27 16.43
N PHE A 221 -6.03 7.60 16.39
CA PHE A 221 -4.98 8.53 16.04
C PHE A 221 -4.77 9.53 17.19
N PHE A 222 -3.64 9.43 17.88
CA PHE A 222 -3.23 10.39 18.89
C PHE A 222 -2.97 11.78 18.30
N GLN A 223 -3.63 12.78 18.89
CA GLN A 223 -3.59 14.17 18.46
C GLN A 223 -2.59 14.96 19.30
N THR A 224 -1.30 14.59 19.26
CA THR A 224 -0.24 15.26 20.01
C THR A 224 -0.31 16.78 19.77
N PRO A 225 -0.22 17.65 20.79
CA PRO A 225 -0.25 19.11 20.59
C PRO A 225 0.90 19.65 19.73
N ALA A 226 0.69 20.79 19.04
CA ALA A 226 1.68 21.35 18.12
C ALA A 226 2.94 21.90 18.81
N ASN A 227 2.81 22.24 20.09
CA ASN A 227 3.90 22.70 20.95
C ASN A 227 4.71 21.55 21.56
N ASN A 228 4.32 20.29 21.32
CA ASN A 228 5.17 19.15 21.63
C ASN A 228 6.07 18.89 20.42
N GLU A 229 7.35 19.17 20.58
CA GLU A 229 8.33 19.05 19.52
C GLU A 229 8.92 17.62 19.37
N TYR A 230 8.60 16.71 20.28
CA TYR A 230 9.14 15.34 20.36
C TYR A 230 8.05 14.31 20.67
N PRO A 231 7.13 14.08 19.73
CA PRO A 231 6.12 13.03 19.85
C PRO A 231 6.77 11.65 20.02
N TRP A 232 6.07 10.79 20.75
CA TRP A 232 6.48 9.42 21.01
C TRP A 232 5.27 8.49 21.05
N GLU A 233 5.51 7.22 20.77
CA GLU A 233 4.56 6.12 20.95
C GLU A 233 5.30 4.90 21.49
N ALA A 234 4.66 4.18 22.40
CA ALA A 234 5.28 3.06 23.10
C ALA A 234 4.28 1.94 23.33
N VAL A 235 4.79 0.71 23.38
CA VAL A 235 4.02 -0.49 23.71
C VAL A 235 4.70 -1.18 24.88
N ALA A 236 4.01 -1.21 26.02
CA ALA A 236 4.45 -1.93 27.21
C ALA A 236 3.87 -3.34 27.23
N TYR A 237 4.69 -4.32 27.59
CA TYR A 237 4.30 -5.73 27.67
C TYR A 237 4.28 -6.21 29.13
N GLU A 238 3.52 -7.27 29.36
CA GLU A 238 3.34 -7.90 30.67
C GLU A 238 4.64 -8.51 31.24
N ASP A 239 5.62 -8.81 30.37
CA ASP A 239 6.92 -9.38 30.74
C ASP A 239 7.98 -8.31 31.08
N GLY A 240 7.59 -7.03 31.13
CA GLY A 240 8.46 -5.91 31.45
C GLY A 240 9.23 -5.35 30.26
N ARG A 241 8.99 -5.83 29.04
CA ARG A 241 9.50 -5.16 27.82
C ARG A 241 8.71 -3.88 27.52
N MET A 242 9.37 -2.92 26.89
CA MET A 242 8.72 -1.74 26.32
C MET A 242 9.36 -1.38 24.98
N PHE A 243 8.60 -1.50 23.90
CA PHE A 243 8.94 -0.88 22.63
C PHE A 243 8.75 0.63 22.74
N TYR A 244 9.65 1.42 22.15
CA TYR A 244 9.43 2.86 22.01
C TYR A 244 9.88 3.37 20.65
N GLU A 245 9.14 4.38 20.19
CA GLU A 245 9.50 5.26 19.08
C GLU A 245 9.42 6.71 19.55
N ARG A 246 10.42 7.52 19.18
CA ARG A 246 10.42 8.98 19.37
C ARG A 246 10.83 9.64 18.07
N SER A 247 10.21 10.77 17.72
CA SER A 247 10.58 11.50 16.50
C SER A 247 10.70 13.00 16.72
N THR A 248 11.24 13.70 15.72
CA THR A 248 11.06 15.16 15.63
C THR A 248 9.61 15.52 15.26
N SER A 249 9.25 16.78 15.50
CA SER A 249 7.88 17.32 15.45
C SER A 249 7.09 17.14 14.15
N ARG A 250 7.74 16.77 13.03
CA ARG A 250 7.03 16.58 11.75
C ARG A 250 6.10 15.37 11.81
N LEU A 251 6.51 14.28 12.44
CA LEU A 251 5.62 13.15 12.70
C LEU A 251 4.85 13.44 13.98
N ARG A 252 3.97 14.43 13.96
CA ARG A 252 3.25 14.86 15.16
C ARG A 252 2.23 13.82 15.63
N TYR A 253 1.60 13.15 14.69
CA TYR A 253 0.48 12.26 14.95
C TYR A 253 0.97 10.83 15.12
N ARG A 254 0.29 10.10 16.01
CA ARG A 254 0.54 8.68 16.23
C ARG A 254 -0.73 7.88 15.95
N LYS A 255 -0.60 6.64 15.52
CA LYS A 255 -1.72 5.77 15.17
C LYS A 255 -1.47 4.40 15.76
N MET A 256 -2.51 3.84 16.39
CA MET A 256 -2.59 2.41 16.67
C MET A 256 -3.64 1.79 15.75
N PHE A 257 -3.32 0.68 15.08
CA PHE A 257 -4.28 -0.19 14.41
C PHE A 257 -4.16 -1.62 14.96
N CYS A 258 -5.31 -2.29 15.07
CA CYS A 258 -5.40 -3.69 15.46
C CYS A 258 -6.53 -4.41 14.72
N TRP A 259 -6.38 -5.73 14.57
CA TRP A 259 -7.42 -6.57 14.00
C TRP A 259 -8.56 -6.88 15.00
N GLY A 260 -8.37 -6.61 16.29
CA GLY A 260 -9.34 -6.94 17.34
C GLY A 260 -9.48 -8.44 17.59
N ASN A 261 -10.39 -8.83 18.50
CA ASN A 261 -10.53 -10.22 18.95
C ASN A 261 -11.68 -11.02 18.29
N HIS A 262 -12.36 -10.45 17.30
CA HIS A 262 -13.44 -11.16 16.59
C HIS A 262 -12.90 -12.15 15.55
N ALA A 263 -13.77 -13.06 15.11
CA ALA A 263 -13.41 -14.13 14.19
C ALA A 263 -12.76 -13.63 12.89
N GLY A 264 -13.33 -12.58 12.28
CA GLY A 264 -12.79 -12.02 11.04
C GLY A 264 -11.42 -11.36 11.19
N GLY A 265 -11.18 -10.67 12.31
CA GLY A 265 -9.89 -10.05 12.61
C GLY A 265 -8.81 -11.10 12.85
N ARG A 266 -9.12 -12.14 13.61
CA ARG A 266 -8.20 -13.26 13.81
C ARG A 266 -7.94 -14.03 12.52
N ARG A 267 -8.94 -14.13 11.65
CA ARG A 267 -8.77 -14.68 10.30
C ARG A 267 -7.83 -13.83 9.45
N TRP A 268 -7.88 -12.50 9.53
CA TRP A 268 -6.93 -11.62 8.84
C TRP A 268 -5.49 -11.86 9.32
N CYS A 269 -5.25 -12.01 10.62
CA CYS A 269 -3.94 -12.41 11.16
C CYS A 269 -3.42 -13.70 10.51
N ASP A 270 -4.23 -14.76 10.50
CA ASP A 270 -3.86 -16.05 9.90
C ASP A 270 -3.72 -15.98 8.38
N PHE A 271 -4.47 -15.08 7.72
CA PHE A 271 -4.45 -14.90 6.27
C PHE A 271 -3.23 -14.12 5.78
N LEU A 272 -2.64 -13.30 6.63
CA LEU A 272 -1.45 -12.50 6.31
C LEU A 272 -0.15 -13.23 6.69
N ALA A 273 -0.24 -14.27 7.53
CA ALA A 273 0.90 -15.04 8.02
C ALA A 273 0.64 -16.56 7.96
N ASN A 274 1.33 -17.32 8.80
CA ASN A 274 0.93 -18.67 9.14
C ASN A 274 -0.18 -18.64 10.20
N PRO A 275 -1.11 -19.61 10.19
CA PRO A 275 -2.13 -19.71 11.23
C PRO A 275 -1.52 -19.72 12.64
N GLY A 276 -1.97 -18.80 13.50
CA GLY A 276 -1.50 -18.62 14.87
C GLY A 276 -0.20 -17.82 15.01
N GLU A 277 0.48 -17.47 13.92
CA GLU A 277 1.73 -16.70 13.94
C GLU A 277 1.53 -15.25 13.48
N GLY A 278 0.29 -14.84 13.17
CA GLY A 278 -0.07 -13.52 12.62
C GLY A 278 -0.46 -12.43 13.63
N ASN A 279 -0.10 -12.57 14.90
CA ASN A 279 -0.56 -11.66 15.96
C ASN A 279 0.35 -10.43 16.06
N TYR A 280 -0.09 -9.33 15.46
CA TYR A 280 0.61 -8.05 15.50
C TYR A 280 -0.38 -6.88 15.62
N ILE A 281 0.14 -5.77 16.13
CA ILE A 281 -0.51 -4.46 16.07
C ILE A 281 0.39 -3.53 15.26
N GLU A 282 -0.22 -2.49 14.70
CA GLU A 282 0.52 -1.45 14.01
C GLU A 282 0.54 -0.19 14.85
N ILE A 283 1.73 0.34 15.07
CA ILE A 283 1.97 1.66 15.65
C ILE A 283 2.65 2.53 14.59
N GLN A 284 2.21 3.78 14.43
CA GLN A 284 2.62 4.56 13.27
C GLN A 284 2.82 6.05 13.57
N GLY A 285 3.84 6.65 12.97
CA GLY A 285 4.08 8.10 13.02
C GLY A 285 3.79 8.78 11.69
N GLY A 286 3.00 9.86 11.69
CA GLY A 286 2.54 10.49 10.45
C GLY A 286 2.43 12.01 10.48
N PHE A 287 2.32 12.60 9.28
CA PHE A 287 2.25 14.06 9.11
C PHE A 287 0.90 14.67 9.47
N ALA A 288 -0.19 13.90 9.40
CA ALA A 288 -1.56 14.43 9.41
C ALA A 288 -2.44 13.80 10.51
N PRO A 289 -3.53 14.47 10.94
CA PRO A 289 -4.41 14.04 12.04
C PRO A 289 -4.94 12.62 11.94
N THR A 290 -5.21 12.15 10.72
CA THR A 290 -5.57 10.76 10.42
C THR A 290 -4.94 10.39 9.09
N GLN A 291 -4.97 9.11 8.72
CA GLN A 291 -4.54 8.70 7.39
C GLN A 291 -5.41 9.30 6.27
N LEU A 292 -6.66 9.70 6.53
CA LEU A 292 -7.52 10.34 5.50
C LEU A 292 -7.29 11.85 5.32
N HIS A 293 -6.28 12.45 5.97
CA HIS A 293 -5.95 13.86 5.81
C HIS A 293 -4.76 14.08 4.88
N GLY A 294 -4.91 14.99 3.91
CA GLY A 294 -3.83 15.42 3.03
C GLY A 294 -3.12 16.70 3.50
N LEU A 295 -1.86 16.84 3.07
CA LEU A 295 -0.99 18.00 3.26
C LEU A 295 -0.32 18.38 1.94
N ASP A 296 -0.10 19.67 1.70
CA ASP A 296 0.64 20.13 0.53
C ASP A 296 2.09 20.45 0.91
N MET A 297 3.03 19.80 0.23
CA MET A 297 4.44 20.14 0.28
C MET A 297 4.73 21.25 -0.72
N PRO A 298 5.15 22.45 -0.28
CA PRO A 298 5.37 23.59 -1.18
C PRO A 298 6.37 23.30 -2.30
N ALA A 299 6.25 24.06 -3.40
CA ALA A 299 7.27 24.07 -4.45
C ALA A 299 8.65 24.41 -3.87
N HIS A 300 9.71 23.85 -4.46
CA HIS A 300 11.11 24.10 -4.07
C HIS A 300 11.37 23.96 -2.56
N SER A 301 10.80 22.93 -1.96
CA SER A 301 10.92 22.69 -0.52
C SER A 301 11.53 21.32 -0.22
N GLU A 302 12.02 21.20 1.00
CA GLU A 302 12.56 19.98 1.58
C GLU A 302 11.88 19.75 2.92
N TRP A 303 11.39 18.54 3.13
CA TRP A 303 10.85 18.09 4.41
C TRP A 303 11.74 16.98 4.93
N ASP A 304 12.16 17.12 6.17
CA ASP A 304 12.97 16.12 6.84
C ASP A 304 12.54 15.93 8.30
N PHE A 305 12.88 14.75 8.84
CA PHE A 305 12.64 14.40 10.22
C PHE A 305 13.53 13.22 10.63
N THR A 306 13.60 12.99 11.94
CA THR A 306 14.36 11.89 12.53
C THR A 306 13.48 11.08 13.45
N GLN A 307 13.64 9.76 13.45
CA GLN A 307 13.05 8.82 14.40
C GLN A 307 14.15 8.04 15.12
N ALA A 308 13.90 7.68 16.37
CA ALA A 308 14.70 6.73 17.14
C ALA A 308 13.78 5.61 17.62
N ILE A 309 14.20 4.37 17.39
CA ILE A 309 13.41 3.16 17.69
C ILE A 309 14.27 2.21 18.51
N GLY A 310 13.69 1.64 19.56
CA GLY A 310 14.36 0.67 20.41
C GLY A 310 13.41 -0.11 21.32
N MET A 311 14.01 -0.97 22.14
CA MET A 311 13.33 -1.75 23.16
C MET A 311 14.06 -1.56 24.48
N THR A 312 13.31 -1.44 25.57
CA THR A 312 13.89 -1.33 26.92
C THR A 312 13.12 -2.18 27.93
N CYS A 313 13.64 -2.26 29.15
CA CYS A 313 13.00 -2.94 30.27
C CYS A 313 12.37 -1.93 31.22
N ILE A 314 11.21 -2.28 31.76
CA ILE A 314 10.37 -1.46 32.64
C ILE A 314 9.77 -2.30 33.76
N GLU A 315 9.24 -1.64 34.79
CA GLU A 315 8.43 -2.28 35.82
C GLU A 315 7.00 -2.48 35.31
N ALA A 316 6.65 -3.70 34.90
CA ALA A 316 5.35 -4.02 34.32
C ALA A 316 4.17 -3.63 35.21
N GLU A 317 4.31 -3.74 36.53
CA GLU A 317 3.28 -3.34 37.50
C GLU A 317 2.92 -1.84 37.40
N LEU A 318 3.90 -0.98 37.09
CA LEU A 318 3.69 0.46 36.95
C LEU A 318 3.05 0.83 35.61
N THR A 319 3.24 0.04 34.55
CA THR A 319 2.58 0.26 33.25
C THR A 319 1.20 -0.37 33.17
N HIS A 320 0.90 -1.39 33.98
CA HIS A 320 -0.39 -2.11 33.99
C HIS A 320 -1.31 -1.69 35.14
N GLN A 321 -0.93 -0.68 35.92
CA GLN A 321 -1.80 -0.13 36.95
C GLN A 321 -3.09 0.46 36.34
N GLN A 322 -4.16 0.49 37.16
CA GLN A 322 -5.48 0.98 36.77
C GLN A 322 -5.50 2.49 36.46
N ASP A 323 -4.66 3.26 37.15
CA ASP A 323 -4.55 4.71 36.94
C ASP A 323 -3.77 4.98 35.65
N TRP A 324 -4.51 5.21 34.56
CA TRP A 324 -3.97 5.54 33.24
C TRP A 324 -2.96 6.68 33.26
N ASN A 325 -3.22 7.75 34.01
CA ASN A 325 -2.34 8.92 34.02
C ASN A 325 -1.00 8.58 34.67
N LYS A 326 -1.01 7.83 35.76
CA LYS A 326 0.25 7.36 36.38
C LYS A 326 1.01 6.40 35.48
N ALA A 327 0.32 5.47 34.81
CA ALA A 327 0.94 4.55 33.86
C ALA A 327 1.58 5.33 32.69
N LYS A 328 0.84 6.24 32.05
CA LYS A 328 1.32 7.10 30.96
C LYS A 328 2.52 7.94 31.38
N SER A 329 2.47 8.57 32.55
CA SER A 329 3.59 9.37 33.08
C SER A 329 4.84 8.52 33.34
N TYR A 330 4.69 7.29 33.85
CA TYR A 330 5.81 6.39 34.02
C TYR A 330 6.43 5.97 32.68
N VAL A 331 5.61 5.62 31.68
CA VAL A 331 6.07 5.31 30.32
C VAL A 331 6.82 6.51 29.72
N GLN A 332 6.28 7.72 29.85
CA GLN A 332 6.95 8.93 29.37
C GLN A 332 8.34 9.11 30.00
N GLN A 333 8.45 8.96 31.34
CA GLN A 333 9.74 9.02 32.02
C GLN A 333 10.71 7.94 31.53
N CYS A 334 10.21 6.75 31.17
CA CYS A 334 11.04 5.69 30.60
C CYS A 334 11.56 6.08 29.21
N VAL A 335 10.72 6.66 28.34
CA VAL A 335 11.12 7.17 27.02
C VAL A 335 12.16 8.29 27.17
N ASP A 336 11.89 9.27 28.02
CA ASP A 336 12.78 10.42 28.26
C ASP A 336 14.17 10.02 28.80
N ARG A 337 14.28 8.90 29.53
CA ARG A 337 15.57 8.37 29.99
C ARG A 337 16.43 7.77 28.89
N HIS A 338 15.83 7.25 27.81
CA HIS A 338 16.56 6.57 26.72
C HIS A 338 16.93 7.53 25.60
N ILE A 339 16.09 8.53 25.40
CA ILE A 339 16.34 9.56 24.43
C ILE A 339 15.53 10.79 24.80
N ASP A 340 16.21 11.82 25.29
CA ASP A 340 15.56 13.08 25.65
C ASP A 340 15.40 14.02 24.42
N GLU A 341 14.81 15.18 24.67
CA GLU A 341 14.52 16.19 23.65
C GLU A 341 15.80 16.86 23.10
N GLU A 342 16.78 17.13 23.95
CA GLU A 342 18.04 17.76 23.54
C GLU A 342 18.88 16.80 22.68
N GLU A 343 18.94 15.53 23.08
CA GLU A 343 19.58 14.46 22.32
C GLU A 343 18.90 14.29 20.95
N MET A 344 17.56 14.26 20.87
CA MET A 344 16.85 14.15 19.59
C MET A 344 17.17 15.30 18.63
N LEU A 345 17.20 16.54 19.12
CA LEU A 345 17.57 17.69 18.30
C LEU A 345 19.01 17.61 17.81
N ALA A 346 19.93 17.26 18.70
CA ALA A 346 21.34 17.13 18.36
C ALA A 346 21.56 16.05 17.29
N ILE A 347 20.90 14.90 17.43
CA ILE A 347 20.90 13.82 16.44
C ILE A 347 20.34 14.33 15.12
N HIS A 348 19.15 14.94 15.12
CA HIS A 348 18.51 15.44 13.91
C HIS A 348 19.42 16.41 13.15
N HIS A 349 19.99 17.40 13.83
CA HIS A 349 20.92 18.35 13.23
C HIS A 349 22.17 17.67 12.67
N SER A 350 22.74 16.72 13.41
CA SER A 350 23.92 15.97 12.97
C SER A 350 23.63 15.17 11.69
N LEU A 351 22.56 14.35 11.70
CA LEU A 351 22.20 13.51 10.56
C LEU A 351 21.81 14.34 9.33
N ARG A 352 21.11 15.46 9.52
CA ARG A 352 20.73 16.37 8.43
C ARG A 352 21.94 16.88 7.63
N THR A 353 23.09 17.08 8.25
CA THR A 353 24.30 17.51 7.52
C THR A 353 24.83 16.46 6.52
N LEU A 354 24.44 15.19 6.67
CA LEU A 354 24.80 14.09 5.78
C LEU A 354 23.83 13.91 4.61
N ALA A 355 22.69 14.61 4.62
CA ALA A 355 21.61 14.44 3.65
C ALA A 355 22.07 14.58 2.19
N GLY A 356 22.92 15.57 1.90
CA GLY A 356 23.46 15.81 0.56
C GLY A 356 24.64 14.92 0.15
N LYS A 357 25.14 14.05 1.04
CA LYS A 357 26.35 13.25 0.79
C LYS A 357 26.13 12.26 -0.35
N LYS A 358 27.13 12.14 -1.22
CA LYS A 358 27.11 11.17 -2.32
C LYS A 358 27.40 9.76 -1.78
N PRO A 359 26.68 8.73 -2.22
CA PRO A 359 26.98 7.34 -1.88
C PRO A 359 28.41 6.91 -2.25
N GLU A 360 29.07 6.15 -1.38
CA GLU A 360 30.40 5.57 -1.63
C GLU A 360 30.29 4.30 -2.47
N HIS A 361 29.44 3.37 -2.01
CA HIS A 361 29.23 2.07 -2.63
C HIS A 361 27.74 1.75 -2.73
N LYS A 362 27.28 1.41 -3.94
CA LYS A 362 25.90 0.95 -4.15
C LYS A 362 25.79 -0.51 -3.75
N LEU A 363 24.85 -0.82 -2.86
CA LEU A 363 24.55 -2.19 -2.44
C LEU A 363 23.49 -2.83 -3.31
N PHE A 364 22.47 -2.06 -3.69
CA PHE A 364 21.35 -2.59 -4.43
C PHE A 364 20.80 -1.59 -5.45
N HIS A 365 20.32 -2.14 -6.56
CA HIS A 365 19.79 -1.43 -7.70
C HIS A 365 18.25 -1.51 -7.72
N GLY A 366 17.59 -0.43 -7.26
CA GLY A 366 16.14 -0.23 -7.30
C GLY A 366 15.52 -0.11 -8.70
N SER A 367 14.44 0.66 -8.82
CA SER A 367 13.84 0.96 -10.13
C SER A 367 14.79 1.77 -11.04
N GLU A 368 14.49 1.87 -12.34
CA GLU A 368 15.28 2.65 -13.31
C GLU A 368 14.65 4.02 -13.61
N TRP A 369 13.57 4.37 -12.92
CA TRP A 369 12.80 5.57 -13.22
C TRP A 369 13.50 6.86 -12.78
N GLY A 370 14.20 6.84 -11.65
CA GLY A 370 15.04 7.98 -11.23
C GLY A 370 16.23 8.21 -12.18
N GLU A 371 16.73 7.15 -12.82
CA GLU A 371 17.75 7.24 -13.86
C GLU A 371 17.20 7.88 -15.13
N LEU A 372 16.03 7.43 -15.58
CA LEU A 372 15.33 8.01 -16.74
C LEU A 372 15.05 9.50 -16.53
N GLU A 373 14.56 9.88 -15.35
CA GLU A 373 14.27 11.28 -15.03
C GLU A 373 15.54 12.13 -14.99
N ARG A 374 16.63 11.61 -14.41
CA ARG A 374 17.94 12.28 -14.46
C ARG A 374 18.38 12.55 -15.90
N LEU A 375 18.31 11.53 -16.77
CA LEU A 375 18.68 11.66 -18.19
C LEU A 375 17.82 12.69 -18.93
N ARG A 376 16.51 12.70 -18.68
CA ARG A 376 15.58 13.67 -19.27
C ARG A 376 15.96 15.11 -18.88
N ARG A 377 16.15 15.37 -17.58
CA ARG A 377 16.51 16.69 -17.05
C ARG A 377 17.85 17.19 -17.57
N GLU A 378 18.85 16.32 -17.62
CA GLU A 378 20.17 16.66 -18.19
C GLU A 378 20.07 17.01 -19.68
N LYS A 379 19.32 16.22 -20.46
CA LYS A 379 19.21 16.40 -21.91
C LYS A 379 18.37 17.63 -22.32
N LEU A 380 17.25 17.87 -21.64
CA LEU A 380 16.25 18.84 -22.09
C LEU A 380 16.28 20.16 -21.32
N GLU A 381 16.69 20.13 -20.05
CA GLU A 381 16.62 21.29 -19.15
C GLU A 381 18.00 21.77 -18.70
N ASN A 382 19.07 20.99 -18.97
CA ASN A 382 20.39 21.18 -18.36
C ASN A 382 20.29 21.32 -16.82
N ARG A 383 19.38 20.54 -16.21
CA ARG A 383 19.05 20.58 -14.79
C ARG A 383 19.53 19.29 -14.11
N GLN A 384 20.16 19.42 -12.95
CA GLN A 384 20.57 18.28 -12.13
C GLN A 384 19.45 17.82 -11.20
N ILE A 385 19.49 16.54 -10.81
CA ILE A 385 18.69 16.02 -9.69
C ILE A 385 19.23 16.55 -8.35
N PRO A 386 18.44 16.55 -7.27
CA PRO A 386 18.89 17.04 -5.97
C PRO A 386 20.14 16.30 -5.43
N PRO A 387 20.99 16.97 -4.63
CA PRO A 387 22.10 16.32 -3.95
C PRO A 387 21.64 15.20 -3.00
N GLY A 388 22.47 14.17 -2.82
CA GLY A 388 22.17 13.01 -1.98
C GLY A 388 21.57 11.80 -2.72
N PHE A 389 21.16 11.98 -3.98
CA PHE A 389 20.60 10.93 -4.84
C PHE A 389 21.59 10.47 -5.90
N HIS A 390 21.65 9.17 -6.18
CA HIS A 390 22.61 8.61 -7.14
C HIS A 390 22.01 7.54 -8.06
N PHE A 391 21.49 7.98 -9.21
CA PHE A 391 20.99 7.11 -10.27
C PHE A 391 22.04 6.93 -11.38
N THR A 392 22.61 5.73 -11.48
CA THR A 392 23.68 5.38 -12.43
C THR A 392 23.12 4.73 -13.68
N VAL A 393 23.78 4.94 -14.83
CA VAL A 393 23.38 4.33 -16.11
C VAL A 393 23.56 2.81 -16.07
N ARG A 394 22.51 2.05 -16.38
CA ARG A 394 22.63 0.58 -16.52
C ARG A 394 22.97 0.19 -17.95
N GLN A 395 23.74 -0.90 -18.12
CA GLN A 395 23.70 -1.64 -19.37
C GLN A 395 22.29 -2.22 -19.51
N GLN A 396 21.57 -1.77 -20.54
CA GLN A 396 20.17 -2.15 -20.74
C GLN A 396 20.06 -3.66 -20.94
N ALA A 397 19.32 -4.32 -20.07
CA ALA A 397 18.75 -5.63 -20.38
C ALA A 397 17.66 -5.44 -21.45
N GLY A 398 17.49 -6.41 -22.35
CA GLY A 398 16.53 -6.31 -23.46
C GLY A 398 15.07 -6.08 -23.06
N ASN A 399 14.73 -6.29 -21.77
CA ASN A 399 13.40 -6.21 -21.18
C ASN A 399 13.20 -5.02 -20.20
N SER A 400 14.04 -3.99 -20.26
CA SER A 400 13.90 -2.78 -19.43
C SER A 400 12.51 -2.11 -19.56
N PRO A 401 11.75 -1.89 -18.46
CA PRO A 401 10.43 -1.24 -18.48
C PRO A 401 10.39 0.17 -19.10
N SER A 402 11.47 0.93 -19.00
CA SER A 402 11.62 2.32 -19.46
C SER A 402 12.17 2.43 -20.88
N ARG A 403 12.51 1.31 -21.53
CA ARG A 403 13.14 1.26 -22.85
C ARG A 403 12.46 2.14 -23.89
N ASP A 404 11.13 2.08 -23.97
CA ASP A 404 10.36 2.83 -24.97
C ASP A 404 10.41 4.34 -24.70
N TRP A 405 10.40 4.74 -23.42
CA TRP A 405 10.54 6.14 -23.01
C TRP A 405 11.96 6.65 -23.22
N GLN A 406 12.97 5.81 -23.03
CA GLN A 406 14.36 6.14 -23.39
C GLN A 406 14.51 6.35 -24.90
N ALA A 407 13.87 5.51 -25.73
CA ALA A 407 13.86 5.70 -27.18
C ALA A 407 13.14 6.99 -27.59
N LEU A 408 12.01 7.32 -26.94
CA LEU A 408 11.35 8.62 -27.14
C LEU A 408 12.30 9.78 -26.82
N LEU A 409 12.97 9.72 -25.67
CA LEU A 409 13.92 10.76 -25.26
C LEU A 409 15.12 10.86 -26.21
N ASN A 410 15.67 9.73 -26.68
CA ASN A 410 16.90 9.67 -27.46
C ASN A 410 16.69 9.95 -28.94
N ASP A 411 15.70 9.28 -29.54
CA ASP A 411 15.48 9.23 -30.98
C ASP A 411 14.31 10.14 -31.41
N GLY A 412 13.58 10.71 -30.45
CA GLY A 412 12.39 11.52 -30.71
C GLY A 412 11.22 10.70 -31.24
N ARG A 413 11.23 9.37 -31.08
CA ARG A 413 10.19 8.45 -31.56
C ARG A 413 9.86 7.41 -30.49
N PHE A 414 8.58 7.28 -30.18
CA PHE A 414 8.09 6.16 -29.38
C PHE A 414 8.09 4.88 -30.24
N PRO A 415 8.75 3.78 -29.81
CA PRO A 415 8.83 2.56 -30.60
C PRO A 415 7.45 1.95 -30.88
N GLU A 416 7.23 1.48 -32.10
CA GLU A 416 6.02 0.75 -32.46
C GLU A 416 6.09 -0.71 -31.95
N ARG A 417 4.96 -1.22 -31.46
CA ARG A 417 4.79 -2.60 -30.96
C ARG A 417 3.62 -3.29 -31.63
N GLY A 418 3.58 -4.62 -31.59
CA GLY A 418 2.42 -5.39 -32.07
C GLY A 418 1.19 -5.18 -31.20
N VAL A 419 0.00 -5.13 -31.80
CA VAL A 419 -1.29 -4.91 -31.10
C VAL A 419 -1.64 -5.99 -30.07
N HIS A 420 -1.04 -7.17 -30.17
CA HIS A 420 -1.23 -8.28 -29.24
C HIS A 420 -0.20 -8.30 -28.11
N GLU A 421 0.85 -7.48 -28.18
CA GLU A 421 1.82 -7.36 -27.09
C GLU A 421 1.21 -6.59 -25.92
N ILE A 422 1.60 -6.98 -24.70
CA ILE A 422 1.29 -6.20 -23.50
C ILE A 422 1.97 -4.83 -23.65
N PRO A 423 1.25 -3.70 -23.46
CA PRO A 423 1.82 -2.37 -23.53
C PRO A 423 3.07 -2.23 -22.66
N SER A 424 3.98 -1.34 -23.03
CA SER A 424 5.14 -1.01 -22.19
C SER A 424 4.73 -0.20 -20.96
N ALA A 425 5.68 0.09 -20.06
CA ALA A 425 5.35 0.72 -18.79
C ALA A 425 4.74 2.12 -19.00
N TRP A 426 3.87 2.52 -18.08
CA TRP A 426 3.16 3.79 -18.18
C TRP A 426 4.04 4.95 -17.72
N MET A 427 3.77 6.13 -18.29
CA MET A 427 4.27 7.43 -17.86
C MET A 427 3.11 8.40 -17.98
N VAL A 428 2.94 9.32 -17.01
CA VAL A 428 1.80 10.26 -16.99
C VAL A 428 2.19 11.70 -16.66
N GLN A 429 3.49 11.92 -16.46
CA GLN A 429 4.07 13.22 -16.15
C GLN A 429 3.93 14.18 -17.33
N GLU A 430 3.63 15.45 -17.06
CA GLU A 430 3.42 16.50 -18.08
C GLU A 430 4.66 16.68 -18.96
N GLU A 431 5.86 16.60 -18.36
CA GLU A 431 7.13 16.75 -19.07
C GLU A 431 7.34 15.67 -20.13
N TRP A 432 6.75 14.49 -19.94
CA TRP A 432 6.78 13.40 -20.91
C TRP A 432 5.62 13.49 -21.92
N LEU A 433 4.50 14.09 -21.53
CA LEU A 433 3.35 14.33 -22.41
C LEU A 433 3.80 15.25 -23.55
N ASP A 434 4.45 16.36 -23.22
CA ASP A 434 4.98 17.33 -24.20
C ASP A 434 5.93 16.66 -25.21
N LEU A 435 6.79 15.75 -24.74
CA LEU A 435 7.70 14.99 -25.59
C LEU A 435 6.97 14.06 -26.56
N LEU A 436 5.95 13.36 -26.09
CA LEU A 436 5.17 12.45 -26.92
C LEU A 436 4.32 13.22 -27.95
N GLU A 437 3.69 14.32 -27.54
CA GLU A 437 2.94 15.21 -28.44
C GLU A 437 3.84 15.80 -29.54
N ALA A 438 5.05 16.26 -29.17
CA ALA A 438 6.03 16.75 -30.14
C ALA A 438 6.48 15.65 -31.12
N SER A 439 6.68 14.42 -30.64
CA SER A 439 7.04 13.27 -31.48
C SER A 439 5.96 12.99 -32.54
N LEU A 440 4.69 13.04 -32.14
CA LEU A 440 3.53 12.72 -32.99
C LEU A 440 3.21 13.77 -34.07
N GLN A 441 3.86 14.95 -34.04
CA GLN A 441 3.79 15.93 -35.14
C GLN A 441 4.41 15.39 -36.44
N SER A 442 5.29 14.39 -36.35
CA SER A 442 5.88 13.75 -37.51
C SER A 442 5.08 12.51 -37.92
N ALA A 443 4.58 12.47 -39.16
CA ALA A 443 3.78 11.34 -39.66
C ALA A 443 4.49 9.97 -39.51
N ARG A 444 5.82 9.92 -39.62
CA ARG A 444 6.61 8.67 -39.45
C ARG A 444 6.67 8.15 -38.01
N ASN A 445 6.31 8.98 -37.04
CA ASN A 445 6.30 8.65 -35.62
C ASN A 445 4.90 8.28 -35.12
N GLN A 446 3.87 8.44 -35.94
CA GLN A 446 2.50 8.10 -35.59
C GLN A 446 2.31 6.59 -35.63
N SER A 447 2.07 5.99 -34.47
CA SER A 447 1.73 4.57 -34.32
C SER A 447 0.53 4.41 -33.38
N TRP A 448 -0.17 3.28 -33.48
CA TRP A 448 -1.34 3.01 -32.64
C TRP A 448 -0.96 3.08 -31.15
N ASN A 449 0.18 2.49 -30.74
CA ASN A 449 0.59 2.44 -29.34
C ASN A 449 1.05 3.80 -28.82
N ALA A 450 1.68 4.64 -29.65
CA ALA A 450 2.03 6.01 -29.25
C ALA A 450 0.76 6.85 -28.96
N TYR A 451 -0.26 6.76 -29.81
CA TYR A 451 -1.56 7.41 -29.54
C TYR A 451 -2.30 6.79 -28.34
N MET A 452 -2.13 5.50 -28.09
CA MET A 452 -2.69 4.82 -26.92
C MET A 452 -2.08 5.37 -25.62
N HIS A 453 -0.75 5.49 -25.56
CA HIS A 453 -0.04 6.13 -24.45
C HIS A 453 -0.43 7.59 -24.31
N LEU A 454 -0.50 8.36 -25.40
CA LEU A 454 -0.97 9.74 -25.39
C LEU A 454 -2.35 9.85 -24.74
N GLY A 455 -3.31 9.00 -25.15
CA GLY A 455 -4.64 9.01 -24.55
C GLY A 455 -4.65 8.71 -23.06
N VAL A 456 -3.83 7.75 -22.59
CA VAL A 456 -3.68 7.47 -21.13
C VAL A 456 -3.12 8.68 -20.39
N MET A 457 -2.11 9.34 -20.94
CA MET A 457 -1.51 10.54 -20.36
C MET A 457 -2.51 11.69 -20.28
N LEU A 458 -3.26 11.93 -21.37
CA LEU A 458 -4.28 12.97 -21.41
C LEU A 458 -5.41 12.70 -20.42
N TYR A 459 -5.86 11.44 -20.31
CA TYR A 459 -6.92 11.04 -19.41
C TYR A 459 -6.53 11.27 -17.94
N GLU A 460 -5.33 10.83 -17.55
CA GLU A 460 -4.79 11.03 -16.20
C GLU A 460 -4.59 12.52 -15.85
N ASN A 461 -4.29 13.36 -16.85
CA ASN A 461 -4.17 14.81 -16.68
C ASN A 461 -5.52 15.56 -16.83
N GLY A 462 -6.65 14.85 -16.80
CA GLY A 462 -7.99 15.43 -16.83
C GLY A 462 -8.46 15.95 -18.20
N LYS A 463 -7.70 15.72 -19.26
CA LYS A 463 -8.04 16.10 -20.65
C LYS A 463 -8.81 14.96 -21.34
N GLU A 464 -9.97 14.62 -20.79
CA GLU A 464 -10.72 13.42 -21.20
C GLU A 464 -11.16 13.43 -22.68
N ALA A 465 -11.61 14.57 -23.21
CA ALA A 465 -12.04 14.66 -24.60
C ALA A 465 -10.89 14.39 -25.58
N ASP A 466 -9.72 14.97 -25.30
CA ASP A 466 -8.51 14.78 -26.11
C ASP A 466 -8.00 13.33 -25.99
N ALA A 467 -8.12 12.73 -24.80
CA ALA A 467 -7.78 11.33 -24.58
C ALA A 467 -8.61 10.37 -25.45
N ILE A 468 -9.93 10.58 -25.49
CA ILE A 468 -10.84 9.80 -26.33
C ILE A 468 -10.48 9.99 -27.81
N ALA A 469 -10.23 11.22 -28.25
CA ALA A 469 -9.83 11.50 -29.63
C ALA A 469 -8.48 10.83 -30.01
N ALA A 470 -7.52 10.79 -29.09
CA ALA A 470 -6.25 10.08 -29.27
C ALA A 470 -6.48 8.56 -29.40
N TRP A 471 -7.32 7.96 -28.56
CA TRP A 471 -7.68 6.55 -28.65
C TRP A 471 -8.46 6.19 -29.92
N GLU A 472 -9.38 7.04 -30.36
CA GLU A 472 -10.05 6.85 -31.66
C GLU A 472 -9.06 6.93 -32.83
N THR A 473 -8.07 7.83 -32.75
CA THR A 473 -6.97 7.89 -33.72
C THR A 473 -6.15 6.61 -33.71
N SER A 474 -5.81 6.11 -32.52
CA SER A 474 -5.11 4.83 -32.35
C SER A 474 -5.86 3.68 -33.03
N LEU A 475 -7.18 3.56 -32.83
CA LEU A 475 -8.00 2.52 -33.47
C LEU A 475 -8.09 2.65 -35.00
N ARG A 476 -8.05 3.88 -35.54
CA ARG A 476 -7.99 4.10 -37.00
C ARG A 476 -6.66 3.64 -37.60
N LEU A 477 -5.57 3.72 -36.84
CA LEU A 477 -4.27 3.21 -37.27
C LEU A 477 -4.27 1.68 -37.21
N GLN A 478 -4.58 1.10 -36.05
CA GLN A 478 -4.73 -0.35 -35.88
C GLN A 478 -5.75 -0.66 -34.78
N PRO A 479 -6.78 -1.49 -35.04
CA PRO A 479 -7.67 -2.00 -34.01
C PRO A 479 -6.89 -2.75 -32.93
N SER A 480 -7.18 -2.46 -31.67
CA SER A 480 -6.42 -2.99 -30.53
C SER A 480 -7.33 -3.20 -29.33
N VAL A 481 -7.20 -4.38 -28.70
CA VAL A 481 -7.92 -4.76 -27.49
C VAL A 481 -7.65 -3.74 -26.36
N TRP A 482 -6.41 -3.26 -26.23
CA TRP A 482 -6.01 -2.30 -25.20
C TRP A 482 -6.72 -0.96 -25.32
N VAL A 483 -6.92 -0.50 -26.56
CA VAL A 483 -7.55 0.80 -26.82
C VAL A 483 -9.07 0.70 -26.66
N TYR A 484 -9.66 -0.42 -27.09
CA TYR A 484 -11.07 -0.67 -26.79
C TYR A 484 -11.33 -0.74 -25.29
N ARG A 485 -10.45 -1.37 -24.51
CA ARG A 485 -10.54 -1.35 -23.04
C ARG A 485 -10.52 0.07 -22.48
N ASN A 486 -9.61 0.93 -22.96
CA ASN A 486 -9.54 2.32 -22.49
C ASN A 486 -10.81 3.12 -22.79
N LEU A 487 -11.37 2.97 -24.01
CA LEU A 487 -12.65 3.59 -24.36
C LEU A 487 -13.81 3.01 -23.56
N ALA A 488 -13.81 1.70 -23.30
CA ALA A 488 -14.82 1.06 -22.47
C ALA A 488 -14.81 1.64 -21.04
N GLU A 489 -13.64 1.75 -20.42
CA GLU A 489 -13.49 2.33 -19.10
C GLU A 489 -13.91 3.81 -19.06
N ALA A 490 -13.53 4.61 -20.07
CA ALA A 490 -13.97 6.00 -20.17
C ALA A 490 -15.49 6.14 -20.28
N MET A 491 -16.16 5.26 -21.04
CA MET A 491 -17.63 5.25 -21.11
C MET A 491 -18.26 4.78 -19.80
N ASN A 492 -17.68 3.77 -19.16
CA ASN A 492 -18.18 3.23 -17.90
C ASN A 492 -18.14 4.29 -16.78
N ARG A 493 -17.04 5.06 -16.68
CA ARG A 493 -16.92 6.20 -15.74
C ARG A 493 -17.95 7.30 -15.97
N LYS A 494 -18.47 7.43 -17.20
CA LYS A 494 -19.58 8.35 -17.53
C LYS A 494 -20.97 7.75 -17.27
N GLY A 495 -21.06 6.53 -16.73
CA GLY A 495 -22.32 5.81 -16.56
C GLY A 495 -22.93 5.29 -17.87
N LEU A 496 -22.16 5.25 -18.96
CA LEU A 496 -22.60 4.79 -20.28
C LEU A 496 -22.29 3.30 -20.48
N SER A 497 -22.81 2.45 -19.59
CA SER A 497 -22.45 1.02 -19.50
C SER A 497 -22.71 0.23 -20.79
N GLU A 498 -23.77 0.54 -21.54
CA GLU A 498 -24.05 -0.10 -22.84
C GLU A 498 -22.98 0.24 -23.90
N GLN A 499 -22.48 1.49 -23.91
CA GLN A 499 -21.40 1.86 -24.83
C GLN A 499 -20.09 1.20 -24.40
N ALA A 500 -19.82 1.15 -23.10
CA ALA A 500 -18.67 0.43 -22.56
C ALA A 500 -18.69 -1.05 -22.96
N LEU A 501 -19.86 -1.68 -22.85
CA LEU A 501 -20.08 -3.06 -23.24
C LEU A 501 -19.84 -3.30 -24.74
N SER A 502 -20.35 -2.43 -25.61
CA SER A 502 -20.07 -2.49 -27.05
C SER A 502 -18.55 -2.45 -27.35
N TYR A 503 -17.78 -1.64 -26.62
CA TYR A 503 -16.32 -1.63 -26.79
C TYR A 503 -15.67 -2.93 -26.30
N TRP A 504 -16.11 -3.49 -25.17
CA TRP A 504 -15.65 -4.80 -24.71
C TRP A 504 -16.01 -5.93 -25.67
N GLU A 505 -17.20 -5.93 -26.25
CA GLU A 505 -17.62 -6.91 -27.25
C GLU A 505 -16.72 -6.84 -28.49
N ARG A 506 -16.37 -5.63 -28.95
CA ARG A 506 -15.39 -5.44 -30.04
C ARG A 506 -14.01 -5.95 -29.66
N ALA A 507 -13.55 -5.66 -28.44
CA ALA A 507 -12.28 -6.16 -27.93
C ALA A 507 -12.25 -7.69 -27.92
N PHE A 508 -13.31 -8.33 -27.42
CA PHE A 508 -13.44 -9.78 -27.37
C PHE A 508 -13.53 -10.41 -28.76
N GLN A 509 -14.25 -9.79 -29.71
CA GLN A 509 -14.36 -10.25 -31.09
C GLN A 509 -13.04 -10.21 -31.87
N LEU A 510 -12.13 -9.27 -31.55
CA LEU A 510 -10.83 -9.18 -32.22
C LEU A 510 -9.97 -10.44 -32.04
N THR A 511 -10.00 -11.04 -30.85
CA THR A 511 -9.11 -12.14 -30.47
C THR A 511 -9.83 -13.43 -30.07
N HIS A 512 -11.17 -13.39 -29.94
CA HIS A 512 -12.01 -14.48 -29.38
C HIS A 512 -11.55 -14.97 -27.99
N SER A 513 -10.77 -14.13 -27.31
CA SER A 513 -10.15 -14.30 -25.99
C SER A 513 -9.53 -12.94 -25.60
N PHE A 514 -8.76 -12.86 -24.52
CA PHE A 514 -7.98 -11.68 -24.16
C PHE A 514 -6.48 -11.96 -24.11
N PRO A 515 -5.62 -10.98 -24.42
CA PRO A 515 -4.17 -11.12 -24.30
C PRO A 515 -3.67 -11.21 -22.85
N ASP A 516 -4.48 -10.78 -21.87
CA ASP A 516 -4.19 -10.87 -20.44
C ASP A 516 -5.47 -11.13 -19.64
N GLN A 517 -5.37 -11.87 -18.54
CA GLN A 517 -6.51 -12.21 -17.69
C GLN A 517 -7.18 -10.99 -17.03
N ALA A 518 -6.46 -9.89 -16.79
CA ALA A 518 -7.04 -8.66 -16.24
C ALA A 518 -8.20 -8.12 -17.10
N LEU A 519 -8.11 -8.28 -18.42
CA LEU A 519 -9.15 -7.83 -19.34
C LEU A 519 -10.41 -8.71 -19.25
N ALA A 520 -10.22 -10.02 -19.00
CA ALA A 520 -11.34 -10.92 -18.73
C ALA A 520 -12.02 -10.56 -17.40
N GLU A 521 -11.23 -10.25 -16.36
CA GLU A 521 -11.75 -9.79 -15.06
C GLU A 521 -12.61 -8.52 -15.20
N GLU A 522 -12.10 -7.49 -15.88
CA GLU A 522 -12.84 -6.23 -16.10
C GLU A 522 -14.11 -6.44 -16.93
N TYR A 523 -14.03 -7.24 -18.01
CA TYR A 523 -15.20 -7.51 -18.84
C TYR A 523 -16.28 -8.29 -18.09
N LEU A 524 -15.91 -9.34 -17.36
CA LEU A 524 -16.84 -10.11 -16.53
C LEU A 524 -17.45 -9.25 -15.43
N ASN A 525 -16.68 -8.38 -14.78
CA ASN A 525 -17.19 -7.43 -13.79
C ASN A 525 -18.27 -6.53 -14.38
N LEU A 526 -18.04 -5.98 -15.59
CA LEU A 526 -19.06 -5.16 -16.26
C LEU A 526 -20.34 -5.96 -16.53
N LEU A 527 -20.22 -7.20 -17.04
CA LEU A 527 -21.38 -8.06 -17.32
C LEU A 527 -22.18 -8.38 -16.04
N ILE A 528 -21.49 -8.68 -14.94
CA ILE A 528 -22.12 -8.92 -13.63
C ILE A 528 -22.81 -7.66 -13.12
N GLY A 529 -22.15 -6.50 -13.20
CA GLY A 529 -22.73 -5.21 -12.79
C GLY A 529 -23.95 -4.78 -13.62
N MET A 530 -24.06 -5.27 -14.86
CA MET A 530 -25.22 -5.09 -15.75
C MET A 530 -26.25 -6.23 -15.65
N GLU A 531 -26.10 -7.15 -14.69
CA GLU A 531 -26.96 -8.32 -14.50
C GLU A 531 -27.06 -9.26 -15.73
N ARG A 532 -26.09 -9.22 -16.63
CA ARG A 532 -26.01 -10.10 -17.81
C ARG A 532 -25.43 -11.47 -17.44
N TYR A 533 -26.00 -12.12 -16.43
CA TYR A 533 -25.46 -13.34 -15.82
C TYR A 533 -25.26 -14.50 -16.80
N ALA A 534 -26.25 -14.76 -17.66
CA ALA A 534 -26.15 -15.83 -18.67
C ALA A 534 -25.00 -15.61 -19.66
N GLU A 535 -24.72 -14.35 -20.00
CA GLU A 535 -23.61 -14.02 -20.87
C GLU A 535 -22.27 -14.11 -20.14
N ALA A 536 -22.17 -13.57 -18.93
CA ALA A 536 -20.97 -13.70 -18.10
C ALA A 536 -20.57 -15.17 -17.93
N TRP A 537 -21.56 -16.05 -17.71
CA TRP A 537 -21.35 -17.49 -17.60
C TRP A 537 -20.83 -18.13 -18.90
N ARG A 538 -21.40 -17.73 -20.04
CA ARG A 538 -20.93 -18.18 -21.36
C ARG A 538 -19.51 -17.72 -21.66
N VAL A 539 -19.17 -16.46 -21.33
CA VAL A 539 -17.82 -15.92 -21.48
C VAL A 539 -16.85 -16.67 -20.57
N TYR A 540 -17.20 -16.87 -19.30
CA TYR A 540 -16.39 -17.66 -18.36
C TYR A 540 -16.03 -19.04 -18.92
N HIS A 541 -17.00 -19.75 -19.48
CA HIS A 541 -16.78 -21.08 -20.07
C HIS A 541 -16.00 -21.07 -21.40
N SER A 542 -15.84 -19.92 -22.06
CA SER A 542 -15.00 -19.78 -23.24
C SER A 542 -13.58 -19.30 -22.93
N LEU A 543 -13.30 -18.91 -21.69
CA LEU A 543 -11.96 -18.47 -21.28
C LEU A 543 -10.97 -19.65 -21.28
N PRO A 544 -9.68 -19.38 -21.56
CA PRO A 544 -8.62 -20.36 -21.31
C PRO A 544 -8.58 -20.80 -19.85
N ASP A 545 -8.20 -22.06 -19.59
CA ASP A 545 -8.15 -22.64 -18.23
C ASP A 545 -7.32 -21.79 -17.26
N ALA A 546 -6.19 -21.23 -17.74
CA ALA A 546 -5.32 -20.36 -16.95
C ALA A 546 -6.05 -19.11 -16.41
N PHE A 547 -7.03 -18.59 -17.16
CA PHE A 547 -7.83 -17.43 -16.74
C PHE A 547 -9.02 -17.91 -15.90
N ALA A 548 -9.72 -18.96 -16.32
CA ALA A 548 -10.85 -19.53 -15.58
C ALA A 548 -10.44 -20.05 -14.18
N SER A 549 -9.15 -20.34 -13.96
CA SER A 549 -8.59 -20.68 -12.66
C SER A 549 -8.26 -19.51 -11.74
N SER A 550 -8.27 -18.26 -12.25
CA SER A 550 -8.01 -17.08 -11.43
C SER A 550 -9.02 -16.95 -10.30
N ASP A 551 -8.52 -16.76 -9.08
CA ASP A 551 -9.34 -16.54 -7.88
C ASP A 551 -10.33 -15.39 -8.08
N ARG A 552 -9.85 -14.27 -8.65
CA ARG A 552 -10.66 -13.08 -8.86
C ARG A 552 -11.79 -13.36 -9.85
N ILE A 553 -11.50 -14.04 -10.97
CA ILE A 553 -12.51 -14.45 -11.96
C ILE A 553 -13.56 -15.35 -11.31
N ARG A 554 -13.14 -16.37 -10.54
CA ARG A 554 -14.06 -17.29 -9.86
C ARG A 554 -14.98 -16.58 -8.88
N ILE A 555 -14.47 -15.61 -8.12
CA ILE A 555 -15.27 -14.78 -7.22
C ILE A 555 -16.30 -13.97 -8.01
N ILE A 556 -15.89 -13.28 -9.09
CA ILE A 556 -16.76 -12.45 -9.93
C ILE A 556 -17.91 -13.28 -10.51
N VAL A 557 -17.58 -14.41 -11.14
CA VAL A 557 -18.59 -15.26 -11.80
C VAL A 557 -19.44 -16.06 -10.81
N GLY A 558 -19.07 -16.07 -9.52
CA GLY A 558 -19.88 -16.64 -8.45
C GLY A 558 -21.26 -16.01 -8.34
N ALA A 559 -21.40 -14.72 -8.65
CA ALA A 559 -22.69 -14.05 -8.74
C ALA A 559 -23.56 -14.64 -9.87
N ALA A 560 -23.00 -14.79 -11.07
CA ALA A 560 -23.71 -15.42 -12.20
C ALA A 560 -24.07 -16.88 -11.91
N ALA A 561 -23.14 -17.66 -11.36
CA ALA A 561 -23.38 -19.05 -11.00
C ALA A 561 -24.55 -19.18 -10.00
N LEU A 562 -24.61 -18.29 -9.00
CA LEU A 562 -25.69 -18.28 -8.02
C LEU A 562 -27.04 -17.91 -8.63
N GLU A 563 -27.10 -16.93 -9.53
CA GLU A 563 -28.33 -16.55 -10.22
C GLU A 563 -28.84 -17.63 -11.16
N LEU A 564 -27.94 -18.33 -11.84
CA LEU A 564 -28.26 -19.39 -12.80
C LEU A 564 -28.47 -20.77 -12.15
N ASP A 565 -28.48 -20.85 -10.81
CA ASP A 565 -28.62 -22.09 -10.04
C ASP A 565 -27.54 -23.15 -10.33
N GLU A 566 -26.33 -22.71 -10.65
CA GLU A 566 -25.13 -23.55 -10.83
C GLU A 566 -24.53 -23.93 -9.46
N LEU A 567 -25.33 -24.62 -8.65
CA LEU A 567 -25.07 -24.81 -7.21
C LEU A 567 -23.74 -25.51 -6.91
N ALA A 568 -23.31 -26.45 -7.77
CA ALA A 568 -22.05 -27.15 -7.58
C ALA A 568 -20.84 -26.22 -7.69
N PHE A 569 -20.92 -25.18 -8.53
CA PHE A 569 -19.86 -24.16 -8.61
C PHE A 569 -19.85 -23.29 -7.35
N VAL A 570 -21.03 -22.80 -6.95
CA VAL A 570 -21.20 -21.95 -5.77
C VAL A 570 -20.73 -22.66 -4.50
N GLU A 571 -21.07 -23.93 -4.32
CA GLU A 571 -20.64 -24.71 -3.15
C GLU A 571 -19.12 -24.87 -3.08
N ARG A 572 -18.43 -25.00 -4.23
CA ARG A 572 -16.96 -25.05 -4.28
C ARG A 572 -16.32 -23.71 -3.88
N LEU A 573 -16.93 -22.57 -4.23
CA LEU A 573 -16.39 -21.26 -3.84
C LEU A 573 -16.23 -21.14 -2.33
N PHE A 574 -17.19 -21.66 -1.55
CA PHE A 574 -17.16 -21.56 -0.10
C PHE A 574 -16.16 -22.51 0.58
N LEU A 575 -15.60 -23.47 -0.16
CA LEU A 575 -14.57 -24.39 0.33
C LEU A 575 -13.15 -23.91 0.00
N GLN A 576 -13.01 -22.96 -0.94
CA GLN A 576 -11.73 -22.47 -1.40
C GLN A 576 -11.22 -21.32 -0.51
N GLU A 577 -9.90 -21.26 -0.30
CA GLU A 577 -9.22 -20.06 0.18
C GLU A 577 -8.72 -19.27 -1.03
N PHE A 578 -9.08 -17.98 -1.09
CA PHE A 578 -8.70 -17.10 -2.19
C PHE A 578 -7.54 -16.20 -1.78
N ALA A 579 -6.53 -16.07 -2.63
CA ALA A 579 -5.37 -15.22 -2.35
C ALA A 579 -5.70 -13.73 -2.39
N VAL A 580 -6.70 -13.35 -3.19
CA VAL A 580 -6.91 -11.98 -3.68
C VAL A 580 -7.95 -11.18 -2.91
N ILE A 581 -8.46 -11.68 -1.78
CA ILE A 581 -9.47 -10.99 -0.96
C ILE A 581 -8.94 -9.62 -0.54
N ARG A 582 -9.66 -8.55 -0.91
CA ARG A 582 -9.30 -7.17 -0.55
C ARG A 582 -9.63 -6.90 0.91
N GLU A 583 -8.83 -6.08 1.58
CA GLU A 583 -9.16 -5.57 2.91
C GLU A 583 -10.60 -5.04 2.96
N GLY A 584 -11.39 -5.54 3.92
CA GLY A 584 -12.80 -5.15 4.08
C GLY A 584 -13.78 -5.68 3.03
N GLU A 585 -13.34 -6.49 2.05
CA GLU A 585 -14.24 -7.09 1.05
C GLU A 585 -15.15 -8.17 1.66
N THR A 586 -16.45 -8.06 1.42
CA THR A 586 -17.47 -9.00 1.90
C THR A 586 -18.15 -9.80 0.79
N LEU A 587 -17.72 -9.68 -0.47
CA LEU A 587 -18.41 -10.24 -1.63
C LEU A 587 -18.68 -11.75 -1.52
N VAL A 588 -17.68 -12.54 -1.12
CA VAL A 588 -17.85 -14.00 -0.97
C VAL A 588 -18.82 -14.34 0.18
N ILE A 589 -18.83 -13.52 1.23
CA ILE A 589 -19.74 -13.66 2.37
C ILE A 589 -21.18 -13.30 1.94
N GLU A 590 -21.36 -12.26 1.14
CA GLU A 590 -22.66 -11.87 0.59
C GLU A 590 -23.24 -12.97 -0.32
N LEU A 591 -22.39 -13.59 -1.14
CA LEU A 591 -22.77 -14.77 -1.92
C LEU A 591 -23.17 -15.95 -1.03
N TRP A 592 -22.48 -16.18 0.09
CA TRP A 592 -22.86 -17.21 1.07
C TRP A 592 -24.26 -16.98 1.63
N TYR A 593 -24.54 -15.77 2.11
CA TYR A 593 -25.86 -15.45 2.68
C TYR A 593 -26.96 -15.54 1.63
N LYS A 594 -26.73 -15.05 0.41
CA LYS A 594 -27.70 -15.15 -0.69
C LYS A 594 -27.96 -16.62 -1.08
N TYR A 595 -26.93 -17.46 -1.13
CA TYR A 595 -27.06 -18.90 -1.35
C TYR A 595 -27.91 -19.58 -0.24
N LYS A 596 -27.65 -19.27 1.03
CA LYS A 596 -28.44 -19.81 2.15
C LYS A 596 -29.89 -19.34 2.12
N ALA A 597 -30.13 -18.07 1.82
CA ALA A 597 -31.47 -17.52 1.66
C ALA A 597 -32.23 -18.20 0.50
N LYS A 598 -31.58 -18.46 -0.64
CA LYS A 598 -32.19 -19.24 -1.74
C LYS A 598 -32.55 -20.66 -1.31
N LYS A 599 -31.74 -21.32 -0.48
CA LYS A 599 -32.09 -22.64 0.08
C LYS A 599 -33.29 -22.58 1.03
N LEU A 600 -33.37 -21.56 1.90
CA LEU A 600 -34.52 -21.35 2.79
C LEU A 600 -35.80 -21.12 1.97
N ALA A 601 -35.75 -20.21 1.00
CA ALA A 601 -36.85 -19.91 0.08
C ALA A 601 -37.38 -21.19 -0.58
N LYS A 602 -36.47 -22.01 -1.13
CA LYS A 602 -36.83 -23.29 -1.76
C LYS A 602 -37.42 -24.30 -0.77
N ALA A 603 -36.86 -24.41 0.43
CA ALA A 603 -37.34 -25.34 1.46
C ALA A 603 -38.74 -24.97 1.98
N ARG A 604 -39.07 -23.67 1.98
CA ARG A 604 -40.35 -23.12 2.45
C ARG A 604 -41.36 -22.87 1.33
N ASN A 605 -40.95 -23.09 0.08
CA ASN A 605 -41.74 -22.82 -1.11
C ASN A 605 -42.27 -21.36 -1.16
N GLU A 606 -41.39 -20.42 -0.85
CA GLU A 606 -41.66 -18.97 -0.88
C GLU A 606 -40.59 -18.24 -1.71
N PRO A 607 -40.86 -17.05 -2.27
CA PRO A 607 -39.87 -16.31 -3.05
C PRO A 607 -38.73 -15.80 -2.14
N LEU A 608 -37.54 -15.67 -2.73
CA LEU A 608 -36.41 -15.01 -2.06
C LEU A 608 -36.82 -13.58 -1.68
N SER A 609 -36.57 -13.20 -0.43
CA SER A 609 -36.92 -11.89 0.12
C SER A 609 -35.80 -11.36 1.01
N GLU A 610 -35.82 -10.05 1.29
CA GLU A 610 -34.90 -9.43 2.25
C GLU A 610 -35.04 -10.04 3.66
N ALA A 611 -36.25 -10.44 4.05
CA ALA A 611 -36.49 -11.11 5.33
C ALA A 611 -35.75 -12.45 5.41
N LEU A 612 -35.78 -13.25 4.33
CA LEU A 612 -35.03 -14.49 4.26
C LEU A 612 -33.52 -14.28 4.22
N LEU A 613 -33.05 -13.19 3.61
CA LEU A 613 -31.63 -12.84 3.64
C LEU A 613 -31.18 -12.46 5.06
N ALA A 614 -31.95 -11.64 5.76
CA ALA A 614 -31.70 -11.29 7.15
C ALA A 614 -31.72 -12.53 8.07
N GLU A 615 -32.68 -13.42 7.87
CA GLU A 615 -32.74 -14.70 8.58
C GLU A 615 -31.52 -15.58 8.28
N ALA A 616 -31.08 -15.65 7.02
CA ALA A 616 -29.91 -16.42 6.63
C ALA A 616 -28.63 -15.91 7.32
N LYS A 617 -28.47 -14.58 7.47
CA LYS A 617 -27.34 -13.98 8.20
C LYS A 617 -27.29 -14.42 9.65
N VAL A 618 -28.45 -14.51 10.32
CA VAL A 618 -28.55 -14.93 11.72
C VAL A 618 -28.34 -16.44 11.86
N MET A 619 -28.94 -17.24 10.98
CA MET A 619 -28.92 -18.71 11.10
C MET A 619 -27.63 -19.36 10.62
N PHE A 620 -26.93 -18.76 9.65
CA PHE A 620 -25.82 -19.40 8.95
C PHE A 620 -24.58 -18.50 8.94
N PRO A 621 -23.80 -18.47 10.03
CA PRO A 621 -22.53 -17.77 10.03
C PRO A 621 -21.63 -18.27 8.88
N PRO A 622 -20.80 -17.38 8.29
CA PRO A 622 -19.92 -17.76 7.20
C PRO A 622 -18.87 -18.78 7.67
N PRO A 623 -18.44 -19.72 6.81
CA PRO A 623 -17.30 -20.58 7.08
C PRO A 623 -16.03 -19.77 7.40
N ALA A 624 -15.23 -20.26 8.34
CA ALA A 624 -14.05 -19.56 8.84
C ALA A 624 -13.03 -19.19 7.74
N ASN A 625 -12.90 -20.02 6.70
CA ASN A 625 -11.99 -19.77 5.57
C ASN A 625 -12.38 -18.53 4.74
N ILE A 626 -13.65 -18.12 4.78
CA ILE A 626 -14.18 -16.95 4.05
C ILE A 626 -14.64 -15.81 4.96
N ASP A 627 -14.55 -15.94 6.30
CA ASP A 627 -14.97 -14.89 7.23
C ASP A 627 -13.88 -13.83 7.38
N PHE A 628 -13.91 -12.81 6.53
CA PHE A 628 -12.99 -11.66 6.53
C PHE A 628 -13.63 -10.37 7.04
N ARG A 629 -14.75 -10.47 7.78
CA ARG A 629 -15.46 -9.28 8.27
C ARG A 629 -14.55 -8.43 9.16
N MET A 630 -14.53 -7.12 8.94
CA MET A 630 -13.78 -6.18 9.79
C MET A 630 -14.51 -5.86 11.09
N ILE A 631 -15.83 -6.00 11.09
CA ILE A 631 -16.73 -5.73 12.21
C ILE A 631 -17.58 -6.98 12.44
N GLY A 632 -17.78 -7.38 13.69
CA GLY A 632 -18.78 -8.40 14.01
C GLY A 632 -20.19 -7.85 13.74
N GLU A 633 -20.97 -8.55 12.91
CA GLU A 633 -22.43 -8.37 12.83
C GLU A 633 -23.13 -9.19 13.91
#